data_AF-A0A9X0LD22-F1
#
_entry.id   AF-A0A9X0LD22-F1
#
_cell.length_a   1.000
_cell.length_b   1.000
_cell.length_c   1.000
_cell.angle_alpha   90.00
_cell.angle_beta   90.00
_cell.angle_gamma   90.00
#
_symmetry.space_group_name_H-M   'P 1'
#
loop_
_entity.id
_entity.type
_entity.pdbx_description
1 polymer ?
#
loop_
_entity_poly.entity_id
_entity_poly.type
_entity_poly.pdbx_seq_one_letter_code
_entity_poly.pdbx_strand_id
1 'polypeptide(L)'
;MVIRRWVAVVAAVAVTSAGCSRPAAEPAEPAPVRPAWQAMALPATSGDSARLLVRDATVCAGRWYAVGALADPAGRNAPAVWSTVDGLIWSPIRLVPSSVYGARHVLYAVACRDARLVALGAASGGAHGNPRTATWMLHPDGALREVGAGFELFGGPRAVSVSRVAAGPREWLLVGARVAGAAVWSSGDGERFAVHEALPELASDDRGRTVAYDAVAVPSGWVLVGAVLTPGAVPVAWTSSDARVWRRAVLPGVDGPGQAQRVVAADGAVLAVGPVRTGFGVWRLAEPGWRWVGGFGGGRGALSVRALVASAGLVVAVSIDADGHRLWCSDDLGESWRPVNLPVAVPSGDTGLVVALEEGRLMVFADTGVGSRAWWAHLPAGC
;
A
#
# COMPACT_ATOMS: atom_id res chain seq x y z
N MET A 1 -70.13 -7.98 -37.23
CA MET A 1 -69.48 -6.73 -36.78
C MET A 1 -69.14 -6.80 -35.28
N VAL A 2 -68.44 -7.86 -34.83
CA VAL A 2 -68.19 -8.15 -33.38
C VAL A 2 -66.69 -8.36 -33.09
N ILE A 3 -65.87 -8.65 -34.10
CA ILE A 3 -64.46 -9.02 -33.94
C ILE A 3 -63.52 -7.80 -33.75
N ARG A 4 -63.94 -6.60 -34.20
CA ARG A 4 -63.13 -5.37 -34.09
C ARG A 4 -63.08 -4.72 -32.69
N ARG A 5 -63.99 -5.08 -31.78
CA ARG A 5 -64.03 -4.50 -30.41
C ARG A 5 -63.14 -5.25 -29.41
N TRP A 6 -62.81 -6.51 -29.67
CA TRP A 6 -62.01 -7.33 -28.74
C TRP A 6 -60.49 -7.09 -28.87
N VAL A 7 -60.00 -6.74 -30.06
CA VAL A 7 -58.57 -6.47 -30.29
C VAL A 7 -58.11 -5.19 -29.56
N ALA A 8 -58.98 -4.18 -29.44
CA ALA A 8 -58.67 -2.94 -28.74
C ALA A 8 -58.57 -3.11 -27.21
N VAL A 9 -59.33 -4.05 -26.63
CA VAL A 9 -59.31 -4.33 -25.18
C VAL A 9 -58.06 -5.13 -24.79
N VAL A 10 -57.63 -6.09 -25.62
CA VAL A 10 -56.42 -6.87 -25.35
C VAL A 10 -55.15 -6.03 -25.51
N ALA A 11 -55.10 -5.09 -26.47
CA ALA A 11 -53.97 -4.17 -26.61
C ALA A 11 -53.88 -3.16 -25.44
N ALA A 12 -55.02 -2.71 -24.88
CA ALA A 12 -55.03 -1.79 -23.73
C ALA A 12 -54.62 -2.47 -22.41
N VAL A 13 -54.85 -3.78 -22.26
CA VAL A 13 -54.41 -4.56 -21.08
C VAL A 13 -52.94 -4.97 -21.19
N ALA A 14 -52.43 -5.18 -22.40
CA ALA A 14 -51.00 -5.47 -22.62
C ALA A 14 -50.10 -4.22 -22.43
N VAL A 15 -50.61 -3.00 -22.64
CA VAL A 15 -49.85 -1.76 -22.44
C VAL A 15 -49.86 -1.26 -20.99
N THR A 16 -50.80 -1.73 -20.16
CA THR A 16 -50.86 -1.38 -18.72
C THR A 16 -50.13 -2.36 -17.80
N SER A 17 -49.64 -3.49 -18.34
CA SER A 17 -48.81 -4.46 -17.62
C SER A 17 -47.30 -4.30 -17.86
N ALA A 18 -46.88 -3.26 -18.59
CA ALA A 18 -45.56 -2.65 -18.43
C ALA A 18 -45.52 -1.88 -17.09
N GLY A 19 -45.74 -2.63 -16.01
CA GLY A 19 -45.62 -2.13 -14.65
C GLY A 19 -44.22 -1.56 -14.49
N CYS A 20 -44.17 -0.32 -14.01
CA CYS A 20 -42.95 0.32 -13.54
C CYS A 20 -42.28 -0.61 -12.52
N SER A 21 -41.34 -1.43 -12.99
CA SER A 21 -40.33 -2.03 -12.14
C SER A 21 -39.58 -0.86 -11.53
N ARG A 22 -39.99 -0.43 -10.33
CA ARG A 22 -39.16 0.47 -9.53
C ARG A 22 -37.80 -0.20 -9.48
N PRO A 23 -36.71 0.45 -9.95
CA PRO A 23 -35.39 -0.09 -9.70
C PRO A 23 -35.33 -0.34 -8.19
N ALA A 24 -34.98 -1.58 -7.82
CA ALA A 24 -34.78 -1.92 -6.42
C ALA A 24 -33.87 -0.83 -5.84
N ALA A 25 -34.31 -0.20 -4.75
CA ALA A 25 -33.51 0.84 -4.11
C ALA A 25 -32.11 0.28 -3.90
N GLU A 26 -31.10 0.96 -4.44
CA GLU A 26 -29.71 0.56 -4.21
C GLU A 26 -29.51 0.42 -2.70
N PRO A 27 -28.89 -0.67 -2.23
CA PRO A 27 -28.59 -0.84 -0.82
C PRO A 27 -27.90 0.44 -0.31
N ALA A 28 -28.44 1.04 0.74
CA ALA A 28 -27.86 2.23 1.32
C ALA A 28 -26.38 1.95 1.68
N GLU A 29 -25.48 2.85 1.31
CA GLU A 29 -24.07 2.71 1.66
C GLU A 29 -23.93 2.53 3.19
N PRO A 30 -23.09 1.60 3.66
CA PRO A 30 -22.87 1.41 5.08
C PRO A 30 -22.43 2.72 5.74
N ALA A 31 -23.05 3.04 6.89
CA ALA A 31 -22.69 4.24 7.63
C ALA A 31 -21.18 4.23 7.98
N PRO A 32 -20.46 5.35 7.84
CA PRO A 32 -19.05 5.40 8.18
C PRO A 32 -18.76 5.08 9.64
N VAL A 33 -17.66 4.36 9.88
CA VAL A 33 -17.10 4.17 11.22
C VAL A 33 -16.55 5.50 11.71
N ARG A 34 -16.81 5.83 12.98
CA ARG A 34 -16.38 7.09 13.62
C ARG A 34 -15.49 6.80 14.83
N PRO A 35 -14.20 6.55 14.63
CA PRO A 35 -13.30 6.29 15.73
C PRO A 35 -13.17 7.51 16.66
N ALA A 36 -12.98 7.27 17.95
CA ALA A 36 -12.67 8.31 18.93
C ALA A 36 -11.19 8.70 18.83
N TRP A 37 -10.84 9.45 17.79
CA TRP A 37 -9.46 9.84 17.50
C TRP A 37 -8.83 10.63 18.64
N GLN A 38 -7.64 10.19 19.04
CA GLN A 38 -6.79 10.88 20.00
C GLN A 38 -5.54 11.38 19.31
N ALA A 39 -5.30 12.69 19.39
CA ALA A 39 -4.12 13.29 18.78
C ALA A 39 -2.84 12.86 19.51
N MET A 40 -1.76 12.71 18.75
CA MET A 40 -0.42 12.40 19.23
C MET A 40 0.57 13.41 18.68
N ALA A 41 1.65 13.63 19.43
CA ALA A 41 2.76 14.47 18.98
C ALA A 41 3.94 13.59 18.57
N LEU A 42 4.48 13.87 17.38
CA LEU A 42 5.80 13.39 16.99
C LEU A 42 6.80 14.50 17.32
N PRO A 43 7.87 14.23 18.09
CA PRO A 43 8.87 15.24 18.37
C PRO A 43 9.61 15.64 17.08
N ALA A 44 9.63 16.93 16.77
CA ALA A 44 10.53 17.46 15.75
C ALA A 44 11.97 17.41 16.26
N THR A 45 12.90 16.85 15.49
CA THR A 45 14.31 16.68 15.92
C THR A 45 15.21 17.86 15.55
N SER A 46 14.72 18.87 14.84
CA SER A 46 15.49 20.07 14.50
C SER A 46 14.62 21.27 14.14
N GLY A 47 14.78 22.39 14.85
CA GLY A 47 14.28 23.73 14.54
C GLY A 47 12.75 23.88 14.45
N ASP A 48 12.20 24.92 15.06
CA ASP A 48 10.73 25.16 15.15
C ASP A 48 10.00 25.34 13.79
N SER A 49 10.72 25.29 12.66
CA SER A 49 10.18 25.52 11.30
C SER A 49 10.22 24.32 10.36
N ALA A 50 10.69 23.14 10.79
CA ALA A 50 10.74 21.97 9.92
C ALA A 50 9.38 21.25 9.81
N ARG A 51 8.95 20.96 8.58
CA ARG A 51 7.73 20.20 8.27
C ARG A 51 8.00 18.70 8.42
N LEU A 52 7.26 18.03 9.30
CA LEU A 52 7.28 16.56 9.43
C LEU A 52 6.65 15.90 8.20
N LEU A 53 7.32 14.88 7.65
CA LEU A 53 6.85 14.10 6.50
C LEU A 53 6.89 12.61 6.83
N VAL A 54 5.85 12.05 7.44
CA VAL A 54 5.71 10.60 7.62
C VAL A 54 5.25 9.98 6.29
N ARG A 55 5.90 8.88 5.88
CA ARG A 55 5.64 8.22 4.60
C ARG A 55 5.39 6.72 4.70
N ASP A 56 5.79 6.09 5.81
CA ASP A 56 5.40 4.72 6.11
C ASP A 56 5.47 4.43 7.61
N ALA A 57 4.77 3.38 8.06
CA ALA A 57 4.76 2.95 9.44
C ALA A 57 4.63 1.43 9.54
N THR A 58 5.19 0.86 10.61
CA THR A 58 5.11 -0.58 10.87
C THR A 58 5.12 -0.85 12.37
N VAL A 59 4.78 -2.06 12.75
CA VAL A 59 4.76 -2.53 14.12
C VAL A 59 5.34 -3.94 14.17
N CYS A 60 6.24 -4.20 15.10
CA CYS A 60 6.71 -5.55 15.40
C CYS A 60 7.30 -5.62 16.80
N ALA A 61 7.15 -6.78 17.43
CA ALA A 61 7.62 -7.04 18.79
C ALA A 61 7.14 -5.97 19.81
N GLY A 62 5.87 -5.54 19.69
CA GLY A 62 5.26 -4.54 20.56
C GLY A 62 5.84 -3.13 20.43
N ARG A 63 6.57 -2.85 19.35
CA ARG A 63 7.14 -1.53 19.06
C ARG A 63 6.66 -1.02 17.72
N TRP A 64 6.19 0.20 17.75
CA TRP A 64 5.74 0.95 16.60
C TRP A 64 6.86 1.81 16.05
N TYR A 65 6.90 1.93 14.73
CA TYR A 65 7.86 2.75 14.01
C TYR A 65 7.14 3.58 12.95
N ALA A 66 7.53 4.84 12.83
CA ALA A 66 7.13 5.73 11.75
C ALA A 66 8.39 6.26 11.07
N VAL A 67 8.42 6.22 9.74
CA VAL A 67 9.57 6.66 8.94
C VAL A 67 9.18 7.76 7.97
N GLY A 68 10.15 8.61 7.65
CA GLY A 68 9.88 9.79 6.84
C GLY A 68 11.08 10.71 6.68
N ALA A 69 10.78 12.01 6.69
CA ALA A 69 11.75 13.09 6.70
C ALA A 69 11.27 14.31 7.48
N LEU A 70 12.20 15.22 7.73
CA LEU A 70 11.96 16.62 8.05
C LEU A 70 12.28 17.46 6.81
N ALA A 71 11.34 18.29 6.37
CA ALA A 71 11.56 19.25 5.28
C ALA A 71 11.75 20.66 5.86
N ASP A 72 12.87 21.30 5.53
CA ASP A 72 13.09 22.70 5.90
C ASP A 72 12.28 23.66 4.98
N PRO A 73 12.16 24.96 5.34
CA PRO A 73 11.46 25.94 4.52
C PRO A 73 12.03 26.13 3.09
N ALA A 74 13.28 25.69 2.84
CA ALA A 74 13.90 25.70 1.52
C ALA A 74 13.60 24.41 0.72
N GLY A 75 12.78 23.51 1.25
CA GLY A 75 12.40 22.24 0.62
C GLY A 75 13.49 21.16 0.71
N ARG A 76 14.53 21.35 1.53
CA ARG A 76 15.55 20.32 1.75
C ARG A 76 15.05 19.34 2.80
N ASN A 77 15.20 18.06 2.49
CA ASN A 77 14.83 16.98 3.39
C ASN A 77 16.01 16.54 4.26
N ALA A 78 15.72 15.99 5.43
CA ALA A 78 16.60 15.18 6.25
C ALA A 78 15.83 13.93 6.72
N PRO A 79 16.39 12.71 6.65
CA PRO A 79 15.67 11.50 7.02
C PRO A 79 15.32 11.52 8.50
N ALA A 80 14.15 10.99 8.83
CA ALA A 80 13.66 10.93 10.21
C ALA A 80 12.91 9.63 10.48
N VAL A 81 13.11 9.10 11.69
CA VAL A 81 12.42 7.91 12.20
C VAL A 81 12.06 8.13 13.65
N TRP A 82 10.86 7.71 14.01
CA TRP A 82 10.36 7.73 15.38
C TRP A 82 9.95 6.32 15.80
N SER A 83 10.04 6.03 17.10
CA SER A 83 9.50 4.80 17.67
C SER A 83 8.78 5.04 18.98
N THR A 84 7.89 4.12 19.32
CA THR A 84 7.18 4.07 20.59
C THR A 84 6.82 2.64 20.95
N VAL A 85 6.66 2.36 22.25
CA VAL A 85 6.18 1.06 22.77
C VAL A 85 4.75 1.13 23.27
N ASP A 86 4.27 2.33 23.63
CA ASP A 86 2.92 2.54 24.15
C ASP A 86 1.97 3.15 23.10
N GLY A 87 2.54 3.62 21.98
CA GLY A 87 1.81 4.31 20.94
C GLY A 87 1.64 5.80 21.20
N LEU A 88 1.93 6.29 22.40
CA LEU A 88 1.62 7.63 22.86
C LEU A 88 2.86 8.52 22.90
N ILE A 89 3.94 8.01 23.47
CA ILE A 89 5.19 8.74 23.66
C ILE A 89 6.16 8.29 22.58
N TRP A 90 6.38 9.17 21.60
CA TRP A 90 7.27 8.92 20.48
C TRP A 90 8.66 9.50 20.77
N SER A 91 9.69 8.70 20.48
CA SER A 91 11.09 9.10 20.58
C SER A 91 11.76 9.01 19.22
N PRO A 92 12.59 9.99 18.84
CA PRO A 92 13.34 9.91 17.60
C PRO A 92 14.43 8.84 17.69
N ILE A 93 14.68 8.16 16.57
CA ILE A 93 15.82 7.25 16.40
C ILE A 93 16.98 8.05 15.83
N ARG A 94 18.22 7.78 16.28
CA ARG A 94 19.42 8.42 15.73
C ARG A 94 19.69 7.92 14.31
N LEU A 95 19.84 8.84 13.36
CA LEU A 95 20.21 8.54 11.97
C LEU A 95 21.72 8.70 11.78
N VAL A 96 22.33 7.80 11.01
CA VAL A 96 23.73 7.89 10.59
C VAL A 96 23.80 7.75 9.06
N PRO A 97 23.68 8.85 8.31
CA PRO A 97 23.92 8.83 6.88
C PRO A 97 25.40 8.57 6.58
N SER A 98 25.68 7.91 5.47
CA SER A 98 27.01 7.64 4.93
C SER A 98 27.29 8.42 3.63
N SER A 99 26.25 8.94 2.98
CA SER A 99 26.33 9.64 1.70
C SER A 99 25.64 11.02 1.74
N VAL A 100 25.98 11.88 0.77
CA VAL A 100 25.35 13.21 0.59
C VAL A 100 23.85 13.08 0.31
N TYR A 101 23.45 12.03 -0.42
CA TYR A 101 22.04 11.77 -0.69
C TYR A 101 21.35 11.18 0.54
N GLY A 102 22.00 10.27 1.25
CA GLY A 102 21.49 9.68 2.50
C GLY A 102 21.08 10.74 3.51
N ALA A 103 21.90 11.78 3.69
CA ALA A 103 21.57 12.91 4.56
C ALA A 103 20.33 13.72 4.11
N ARG A 104 19.80 13.46 2.91
CA ARG A 104 18.65 14.15 2.28
C ARG A 104 17.48 13.22 1.96
N HIS A 105 17.55 11.95 2.35
CA HIS A 105 16.52 10.98 2.00
C HIS A 105 15.18 11.32 2.64
N VAL A 106 14.11 11.02 1.89
CA VAL A 106 12.80 10.70 2.46
C VAL A 106 12.73 9.19 2.59
N LEU A 107 12.57 8.69 3.82
CA LEU A 107 12.35 7.26 4.06
C LEU A 107 10.89 6.93 3.74
N TYR A 108 10.65 6.07 2.75
CA TYR A 108 9.33 5.91 2.12
C TYR A 108 8.73 4.51 2.23
N ALA A 109 9.51 3.52 2.66
CA ALA A 109 9.01 2.18 2.96
C ALA A 109 9.78 1.60 4.15
N VAL A 110 9.09 0.87 5.02
CA VAL A 110 9.67 0.24 6.20
C VAL A 110 9.05 -1.13 6.45
N ALA A 111 9.87 -2.07 6.90
CA ALA A 111 9.44 -3.34 7.45
C ALA A 111 10.29 -3.67 8.67
N CYS A 112 9.77 -4.53 9.54
CA CYS A 112 10.54 -4.97 10.70
C CYS A 112 10.28 -6.44 11.06
N ARG A 113 11.29 -7.07 11.68
CA ARG A 113 11.31 -8.47 12.14
C ARG A 113 12.26 -8.61 13.32
N ASP A 114 11.89 -9.33 14.37
CA ASP A 114 12.74 -9.54 15.55
C ASP A 114 13.30 -8.23 16.14
N ALA A 115 12.49 -7.16 16.19
CA ALA A 115 12.90 -5.80 16.56
C ALA A 115 14.01 -5.16 15.68
N ARG A 116 14.36 -5.79 14.55
CA ARG A 116 15.23 -5.22 13.51
C ARG A 116 14.37 -4.53 12.47
N LEU A 117 14.75 -3.32 12.10
CA LEU A 117 14.03 -2.50 11.12
C LEU A 117 14.89 -2.28 9.89
N VAL A 118 14.29 -2.47 8.70
CA VAL A 118 14.86 -2.06 7.42
C VAL A 118 13.94 -1.00 6.81
N ALA A 119 14.53 0.06 6.29
CA ALA A 119 13.81 1.07 5.53
C ALA A 119 14.45 1.33 4.16
N LEU A 120 13.64 1.83 3.22
CA LEU A 120 14.08 2.39 1.96
C LEU A 120 14.00 3.92 2.03
N GLY A 121 15.06 4.57 1.58
CA GLY A 121 15.13 6.02 1.45
C GLY A 121 15.57 6.43 0.06
N ALA A 122 15.06 7.57 -0.42
CA ALA A 122 15.52 8.15 -1.67
C ALA A 122 15.57 9.67 -1.59
N ALA A 123 16.49 10.27 -2.36
CA ALA A 123 16.49 11.68 -2.68
C ALA A 123 16.68 11.86 -4.20
N SER A 124 15.95 12.80 -4.80
CA SER A 124 16.16 13.16 -6.21
C SER A 124 17.54 13.81 -6.40
N GLY A 125 18.30 13.41 -7.42
CA GLY A 125 19.56 14.09 -7.71
C GLY A 125 20.41 13.58 -8.87
N GLY A 126 21.41 14.40 -9.24
CA GLY A 126 22.25 14.24 -10.43
C GLY A 126 21.61 14.87 -11.67
N ALA A 127 22.27 14.74 -12.83
CA ALA A 127 21.92 15.46 -14.07
C ALA A 127 20.49 15.21 -14.60
N HIS A 128 19.80 14.16 -14.13
CA HIS A 128 18.46 13.77 -14.60
C HIS A 128 17.42 13.70 -13.48
N GLY A 129 17.75 14.14 -12.26
CA GLY A 129 16.82 14.10 -11.12
C GLY A 129 16.41 12.69 -10.65
N ASN A 130 17.03 11.63 -11.18
CA ASN A 130 16.73 10.26 -10.81
C ASN A 130 16.86 10.02 -9.30
N PRO A 131 16.01 9.17 -8.71
CA PRO A 131 16.09 8.85 -7.30
C PRO A 131 17.41 8.16 -6.97
N ARG A 132 18.07 8.64 -5.91
CA ARG A 132 19.23 8.01 -5.29
C ARG A 132 18.72 7.20 -4.12
N THR A 133 18.39 5.95 -4.39
CA THR A 133 17.83 5.04 -3.39
C THR A 133 18.94 4.37 -2.59
N ALA A 134 18.73 4.21 -1.29
CA ALA A 134 19.52 3.33 -0.42
C ALA A 134 18.64 2.63 0.61
N THR A 135 19.17 1.56 1.19
CA THR A 135 18.60 0.87 2.34
C THR A 135 19.15 1.45 3.65
N TRP A 136 18.37 1.33 4.70
CA TRP A 136 18.69 1.76 6.06
C TRP A 136 18.41 0.62 7.02
N MET A 137 19.33 0.36 7.96
CA MET A 137 19.24 -0.76 8.89
C MET A 137 19.34 -0.28 10.33
N LEU A 138 18.47 -0.79 11.21
CA LEU A 138 18.55 -0.53 12.65
C LEU A 138 19.59 -1.46 13.27
N HIS A 139 20.62 -0.86 13.86
CA HIS A 139 21.70 -1.59 14.51
C HIS A 139 21.43 -1.82 16.00
N PRO A 140 22.14 -2.77 16.65
CA PRO A 140 21.98 -3.06 18.07
C PRO A 140 22.25 -1.88 19.01
N ASP A 141 22.99 -0.87 18.55
CA ASP A 141 23.23 0.38 19.28
C ASP A 141 22.03 1.36 19.25
N GLY A 142 20.93 0.96 18.61
CA GLY A 142 19.72 1.77 18.46
C GLY A 142 19.81 2.84 17.38
N ALA A 143 20.88 2.91 16.60
CA ALA A 143 21.00 3.83 15.48
C ALA A 143 20.52 3.20 14.18
N LEU A 144 19.83 3.99 13.36
CA LEU A 144 19.49 3.62 11.99
C LEU A 144 20.57 4.15 11.04
N ARG A 145 21.26 3.24 10.35
CA ARG A 145 22.41 3.57 9.50
C ARG A 145 22.06 3.36 8.04
N GLU A 146 22.49 4.30 7.19
CA GLU A 146 22.47 4.09 5.74
C GLU A 146 23.43 2.95 5.39
N VAL A 147 22.95 1.98 4.60
CA VAL A 147 23.77 0.87 4.16
C VAL A 147 24.43 1.23 2.84
N GLY A 148 25.76 1.16 2.82
CA GLY A 148 26.55 1.39 1.61
C GLY A 148 26.24 0.35 0.53
N ALA A 149 25.82 0.82 -0.64
CA ALA A 149 25.53 -0.02 -1.80
C ALA A 149 26.23 0.52 -3.06
N GLY A 150 26.62 -0.39 -3.95
CA GLY A 150 27.08 0.00 -5.29
C GLY A 150 25.95 0.67 -6.07
N PHE A 151 26.29 1.67 -6.90
CA PHE A 151 25.30 2.46 -7.65
C PHE A 151 24.33 1.59 -8.47
N GLU A 152 24.82 0.53 -9.10
CA GLU A 152 24.03 -0.37 -9.97
C GLU A 152 23.01 -1.24 -9.21
N LEU A 153 23.06 -1.29 -7.87
CA LEU A 153 22.13 -2.08 -7.09
C LEU A 153 20.70 -1.56 -7.23
N PHE A 154 20.51 -0.25 -7.09
CA PHE A 154 19.21 0.42 -7.21
C PHE A 154 19.15 1.39 -8.39
N GLY A 155 20.30 1.89 -8.82
CA GLY A 155 20.47 2.82 -9.93
C GLY A 155 20.99 2.13 -11.20
N GLY A 156 21.71 2.92 -12.00
CA GLY A 156 22.27 2.48 -13.27
C GLY A 156 21.31 2.55 -14.46
N PRO A 157 21.79 2.20 -15.66
CA PRO A 157 21.00 2.23 -16.90
C PRO A 157 19.77 1.31 -16.90
N ARG A 158 19.73 0.36 -15.96
CA ARG A 158 18.65 -0.62 -15.82
C ARG A 158 17.63 -0.28 -14.73
N ALA A 159 17.82 0.81 -13.99
CA ALA A 159 16.91 1.21 -12.92
C ALA A 159 15.56 1.68 -13.44
N VAL A 160 14.48 1.25 -12.77
CA VAL A 160 13.13 1.77 -12.97
C VAL A 160 12.53 2.19 -11.62
N SER A 161 12.37 1.26 -10.68
CA SER A 161 11.84 1.58 -9.35
C SER A 161 12.24 0.56 -8.28
N VAL A 162 12.30 1.03 -7.03
CA VAL A 162 12.35 0.17 -5.83
C VAL A 162 11.16 0.61 -4.97
N SER A 163 10.14 -0.24 -4.87
CA SER A 163 8.80 0.14 -4.42
C SER A 163 8.56 -0.11 -2.94
N ARG A 164 8.92 -1.30 -2.43
CA ARG A 164 8.63 -1.74 -1.06
C ARG A 164 9.73 -2.62 -0.50
N VAL A 165 9.81 -2.67 0.83
CA VAL A 165 10.52 -3.69 1.61
C VAL A 165 9.52 -4.55 2.38
N ALA A 166 9.74 -5.85 2.42
CA ALA A 166 9.00 -6.82 3.22
C ALA A 166 9.96 -7.66 4.05
N ALA A 167 9.52 -8.04 5.25
CA ALA A 167 10.28 -8.90 6.14
C ALA A 167 9.66 -10.31 6.14
N GLY A 168 10.49 -11.32 5.87
CA GLY A 168 10.12 -12.74 5.97
C GLY A 168 10.86 -13.42 7.11
N PRO A 169 10.52 -14.66 7.47
CA PRO A 169 11.10 -15.32 8.64
C PRO A 169 12.62 -15.51 8.57
N ARG A 170 13.19 -15.59 7.36
CA ARG A 170 14.62 -15.86 7.15
C ARG A 170 15.37 -14.75 6.41
N GLU A 171 14.69 -13.94 5.64
CA GLU A 171 15.30 -12.92 4.78
C GLU A 171 14.39 -11.70 4.61
N TRP A 172 14.96 -10.64 4.07
CA TRP A 172 14.31 -9.41 3.63
C TRP A 172 14.16 -9.44 2.12
N LEU A 173 13.05 -8.91 1.64
CA LEU A 173 12.77 -8.80 0.21
C LEU A 173 12.42 -7.35 -0.13
N LEU A 174 13.14 -6.76 -1.08
CA LEU A 174 12.72 -5.54 -1.76
C LEU A 174 12.06 -5.92 -3.07
N VAL A 175 11.08 -5.14 -3.50
CA VAL A 175 10.39 -5.35 -4.78
C VAL A 175 10.27 -4.07 -5.56
N GLY A 176 10.21 -4.19 -6.88
CA GLY A 176 10.11 -3.05 -7.78
C GLY A 176 10.21 -3.46 -9.24
N ALA A 177 10.87 -2.64 -10.05
CA ALA A 177 11.10 -2.91 -11.45
C ALA A 177 12.48 -2.49 -11.91
N ARG A 178 12.95 -3.20 -12.93
CA ARG A 178 14.13 -2.92 -13.75
C ARG A 178 13.69 -2.85 -15.21
N VAL A 179 14.59 -2.49 -16.12
CA VAL A 179 14.28 -2.46 -17.56
C VAL A 179 13.75 -3.81 -18.07
N ALA A 180 14.23 -4.92 -17.50
CA ALA A 180 13.76 -6.26 -17.84
C ALA A 180 12.35 -6.60 -17.32
N GLY A 181 11.72 -5.78 -16.47
CA GLY A 181 10.41 -6.04 -15.85
C GLY A 181 10.45 -6.00 -14.32
N ALA A 182 9.50 -6.66 -13.67
CA ALA A 182 9.48 -6.82 -12.23
C ALA A 182 10.80 -7.44 -11.72
N ALA A 183 11.27 -6.95 -10.60
CA ALA A 183 12.53 -7.37 -10.00
C ALA A 183 12.42 -7.43 -8.49
N VAL A 184 13.29 -8.24 -7.88
CA VAL A 184 13.39 -8.39 -6.44
C VAL A 184 14.82 -8.26 -5.97
N TRP A 185 15.01 -7.85 -4.72
CA TRP A 185 16.30 -7.87 -4.06
C TRP A 185 16.18 -8.63 -2.74
N SER A 186 16.98 -9.68 -2.56
CA SER A 186 16.94 -10.50 -1.35
C SER A 186 18.14 -10.21 -0.44
N SER A 187 17.94 -10.24 0.87
CA SER A 187 19.03 -10.15 1.85
C SER A 187 18.74 -10.97 3.11
N GLY A 188 19.69 -11.80 3.55
CA GLY A 188 19.55 -12.52 4.83
C GLY A 188 19.73 -11.61 6.06
N ASP A 189 20.58 -10.59 5.95
CA ASP A 189 20.97 -9.71 7.04
C ASP A 189 20.23 -8.36 7.04
N GLY A 190 19.65 -7.94 5.91
CA GLY A 190 19.00 -6.64 5.74
C GLY A 190 19.96 -5.52 5.35
N GLU A 191 21.24 -5.84 5.16
CA GLU A 191 22.28 -4.90 4.73
C GLU A 191 22.70 -5.21 3.29
N ARG A 192 23.05 -6.47 3.01
CA ARG A 192 23.61 -6.88 1.72
C ARG A 192 22.52 -7.48 0.85
N PHE A 193 22.00 -6.65 -0.04
CA PHE A 193 20.98 -7.06 -1.01
C PHE A 193 21.62 -7.54 -2.31
N ALA A 194 21.12 -8.67 -2.82
CA ALA A 194 21.41 -9.15 -4.17
C ALA A 194 20.19 -8.89 -5.05
N VAL A 195 20.41 -8.24 -6.21
CA VAL A 195 19.35 -8.02 -7.21
C VAL A 195 19.12 -9.28 -8.03
N HIS A 196 17.85 -9.64 -8.21
CA HIS A 196 17.40 -10.68 -9.12
C HIS A 196 16.45 -10.06 -10.13
N GLU A 197 16.93 -9.93 -11.36
CA GLU A 197 16.20 -9.33 -12.48
C GLU A 197 16.22 -10.28 -13.68
N ALA A 198 15.31 -10.07 -14.64
CA ALA A 198 15.12 -10.95 -15.79
C ALA A 198 14.83 -12.42 -15.41
N LEU A 199 14.33 -12.66 -14.20
CA LEU A 199 13.89 -13.99 -13.79
C LEU A 199 12.64 -14.40 -14.57
N PRO A 200 12.51 -15.69 -14.96
CA PRO A 200 11.28 -16.20 -15.55
C PRO A 200 10.05 -15.84 -14.70
N GLU A 201 8.93 -15.61 -15.37
CA GLU A 201 7.66 -15.12 -14.82
C GLU A 201 7.66 -13.70 -14.22
N LEU A 202 8.77 -13.21 -13.67
CA LEU A 202 8.90 -11.80 -13.28
C LEU A 202 9.25 -10.89 -14.47
N ALA A 203 10.05 -11.36 -15.42
CA ALA A 203 10.47 -10.59 -16.58
C ALA A 203 9.27 -10.16 -17.45
N SER A 204 9.46 -9.04 -18.14
CA SER A 204 8.59 -8.63 -19.24
C SER A 204 8.71 -9.64 -20.37
N ASP A 205 7.59 -9.98 -20.98
CA ASP A 205 7.51 -10.96 -22.06
C ASP A 205 6.42 -10.53 -23.07
N ASP A 206 6.06 -11.43 -24.00
CA ASP A 206 5.04 -11.18 -25.03
C ASP A 206 3.66 -10.82 -24.45
N ARG A 207 3.43 -11.06 -23.16
CA ARG A 207 2.20 -10.68 -22.45
C ARG A 207 2.23 -9.21 -22.00
N GLY A 208 3.39 -8.57 -21.93
CA GLY A 208 3.56 -7.15 -21.60
C GLY A 208 4.66 -6.86 -20.58
N ARG A 209 4.82 -5.57 -20.26
CA ARG A 209 5.84 -5.11 -19.31
C ARG A 209 5.39 -5.35 -17.87
N THR A 210 6.15 -6.08 -17.08
CA THR A 210 5.80 -6.38 -15.69
C THR A 210 6.33 -5.32 -14.72
N VAL A 211 5.61 -5.11 -13.62
CA VAL A 211 6.03 -4.25 -12.49
C VAL A 211 5.50 -4.83 -11.19
N ALA A 212 6.34 -4.88 -10.15
CA ALA A 212 5.94 -5.26 -8.80
C ALA A 212 5.80 -4.03 -7.89
N TYR A 213 4.73 -3.99 -7.10
CA TYR A 213 4.41 -2.86 -6.22
C TYR A 213 4.59 -3.18 -4.74
N ASP A 214 4.24 -4.39 -4.30
CA ASP A 214 4.25 -4.78 -2.90
C ASP A 214 4.48 -6.28 -2.72
N ALA A 215 4.88 -6.67 -1.50
CA ALA A 215 5.19 -8.05 -1.15
C ALA A 215 4.84 -8.36 0.30
N VAL A 216 4.51 -9.63 0.55
CA VAL A 216 4.35 -10.16 1.90
C VAL A 216 4.98 -11.55 2.00
N ALA A 217 5.55 -11.84 3.17
CA ALA A 217 6.00 -13.19 3.49
C ALA A 217 4.81 -14.03 3.99
N VAL A 218 4.79 -15.29 3.58
CA VAL A 218 3.84 -16.31 4.00
C VAL A 218 4.62 -17.56 4.43
N PRO A 219 4.00 -18.51 5.16
CA PRO A 219 4.71 -19.72 5.59
C PRO A 219 5.37 -20.50 4.44
N SER A 220 4.77 -20.48 3.24
CA SER A 220 5.29 -21.13 2.05
C SER A 220 6.32 -20.32 1.26
N GLY A 221 6.64 -19.09 1.66
CA GLY A 221 7.60 -18.22 1.00
C GLY A 221 7.11 -16.78 0.84
N TRP A 222 7.00 -16.33 -0.40
CA TRP A 222 6.77 -14.95 -0.79
C TRP A 222 5.57 -14.84 -1.72
N VAL A 223 4.76 -13.79 -1.50
CA VAL A 223 3.72 -13.35 -2.42
C VAL A 223 3.98 -11.91 -2.80
N LEU A 224 4.02 -11.64 -4.11
CA LEU A 224 4.13 -10.32 -4.71
C LEU A 224 2.84 -9.96 -5.42
N VAL A 225 2.57 -8.66 -5.51
CA VAL A 225 1.49 -8.13 -6.34
C VAL A 225 1.98 -7.01 -7.24
N GLY A 226 1.33 -6.88 -8.39
CA GLY A 226 1.70 -5.88 -9.36
C GLY A 226 0.78 -5.82 -10.57
N ALA A 227 1.37 -5.49 -11.71
CA ALA A 227 0.67 -5.42 -12.98
C ALA A 227 1.53 -5.92 -14.14
N VAL A 228 0.85 -6.42 -15.17
CA VAL A 228 1.36 -6.49 -16.54
C VAL A 228 0.81 -5.29 -17.31
N LEU A 229 1.69 -4.41 -17.73
CA LEU A 229 1.38 -3.19 -18.45
C LEU A 229 1.26 -3.51 -19.95
N THR A 230 0.01 -3.62 -20.41
CA THR A 230 -0.37 -3.57 -21.83
C THR A 230 -1.14 -2.27 -22.08
N PRO A 231 -1.72 -2.00 -23.26
CA PRO A 231 -2.67 -0.90 -23.42
C PRO A 231 -3.79 -0.88 -22.35
N GLY A 232 -4.08 -2.02 -21.69
CA GLY A 232 -4.71 -2.09 -20.37
C GLY A 232 -3.77 -2.74 -19.34
N ALA A 233 -3.66 -2.17 -18.13
CA ALA A 233 -2.95 -2.86 -17.05
C ALA A 233 -3.74 -4.11 -16.64
N VAL A 234 -3.06 -5.24 -16.43
CA VAL A 234 -3.66 -6.48 -15.94
C VAL A 234 -3.09 -6.76 -14.54
N PRO A 235 -3.94 -6.91 -13.51
CA PRO A 235 -3.46 -7.21 -12.16
C PRO A 235 -2.91 -8.64 -12.09
N VAL A 236 -1.75 -8.78 -11.46
CA VAL A 236 -1.08 -10.06 -11.31
C VAL A 236 -0.52 -10.22 -9.90
N ALA A 237 -0.34 -11.48 -9.51
CA ALA A 237 0.44 -11.85 -8.35
C ALA A 237 1.53 -12.84 -8.75
N TRP A 238 2.61 -12.87 -7.97
CA TRP A 238 3.66 -13.88 -8.10
C TRP A 238 3.89 -14.59 -6.78
N THR A 239 4.14 -15.89 -6.84
CA THR A 239 4.50 -16.69 -5.66
C THR A 239 5.87 -17.33 -5.85
N SER A 240 6.62 -17.43 -4.75
CA SER A 240 7.94 -18.07 -4.73
C SER A 240 8.24 -18.64 -3.35
N SER A 241 8.87 -19.81 -3.28
CA SER A 241 9.34 -20.39 -2.02
C SER A 241 10.73 -19.89 -1.60
N ASP A 242 11.48 -19.27 -2.52
CA ASP A 242 12.91 -18.99 -2.37
C ASP A 242 13.35 -17.62 -2.91
N ALA A 243 12.39 -16.78 -3.32
CA ALA A 243 12.57 -15.50 -3.99
C ALA A 243 13.35 -15.54 -5.32
N ARG A 244 13.57 -16.73 -5.90
CA ARG A 244 14.35 -16.93 -7.13
C ARG A 244 13.54 -17.59 -8.24
N VAL A 245 12.71 -18.55 -7.89
CA VAL A 245 11.79 -19.21 -8.83
C VAL A 245 10.39 -18.70 -8.57
N TRP A 246 9.79 -18.07 -9.57
CA TRP A 246 8.51 -17.39 -9.45
C TRP A 246 7.45 -18.05 -10.33
N ARG A 247 6.21 -18.01 -9.84
CA ARG A 247 5.02 -18.38 -10.62
C ARG A 247 4.09 -17.19 -10.67
N ARG A 248 3.78 -16.71 -11.87
CA ARG A 248 2.80 -15.64 -12.08
C ARG A 248 1.39 -16.20 -12.17
N ALA A 249 0.45 -15.50 -11.56
CA ALA A 249 -0.98 -15.70 -11.74
C ALA A 249 -1.64 -14.36 -12.11
N VAL A 250 -2.54 -14.39 -13.10
CA VAL A 250 -3.46 -13.27 -13.36
C VAL A 250 -4.54 -13.28 -12.28
N LEU A 251 -4.83 -12.12 -11.70
CA LEU A 251 -5.88 -12.01 -10.71
C LEU A 251 -7.26 -11.98 -11.40
N PRO A 252 -8.20 -12.86 -11.04
CA PRO A 252 -9.46 -13.01 -11.77
C PRO A 252 -10.48 -11.92 -11.44
N GLY A 253 -11.60 -11.91 -12.17
CA GLY A 253 -12.77 -11.07 -11.87
C GLY A 253 -12.62 -9.61 -12.31
N VAL A 254 -11.68 -9.33 -13.21
CA VAL A 254 -11.34 -7.97 -13.66
C VAL A 254 -11.72 -7.82 -15.12
N ASP A 255 -12.87 -7.21 -15.35
CA ASP A 255 -13.23 -6.71 -16.68
C ASP A 255 -12.59 -5.33 -16.87
N GLY A 256 -11.66 -5.23 -17.82
CA GLY A 256 -10.95 -3.98 -18.14
C GLY A 256 -9.62 -3.80 -17.39
N PRO A 257 -9.04 -2.59 -17.41
CA PRO A 257 -7.72 -2.36 -16.81
C PRO A 257 -7.76 -2.36 -15.28
N GLY A 258 -6.72 -2.90 -14.67
CA GLY A 258 -6.51 -2.93 -13.23
C GLY A 258 -5.08 -3.27 -12.83
N GLN A 259 -4.78 -3.13 -11.54
CA GLN A 259 -3.47 -3.46 -10.97
C GLN A 259 -3.67 -3.83 -9.49
N ALA A 260 -2.84 -4.73 -8.96
CA ALA A 260 -2.81 -5.02 -7.53
C ALA A 260 -1.62 -4.31 -6.91
N GLN A 261 -1.88 -3.38 -5.98
CA GLN A 261 -0.88 -2.42 -5.49
C GLN A 261 -0.41 -2.69 -4.07
N ARG A 262 -1.23 -3.34 -3.25
CA ARG A 262 -0.88 -3.69 -1.87
C ARG A 262 -1.25 -5.13 -1.56
N VAL A 263 -0.46 -5.77 -0.71
CA VAL A 263 -0.69 -7.15 -0.28
C VAL A 263 -0.39 -7.32 1.21
N VAL A 264 -1.22 -8.09 1.92
CA VAL A 264 -1.03 -8.38 3.34
C VAL A 264 -1.43 -9.82 3.65
N ALA A 265 -0.80 -10.41 4.66
CA ALA A 265 -1.23 -11.67 5.26
C ALA A 265 -2.16 -11.35 6.44
N ALA A 266 -3.34 -11.97 6.48
CA ALA A 266 -4.36 -11.74 7.49
C ALA A 266 -5.05 -13.07 7.82
N ASP A 267 -4.99 -13.50 9.08
CA ASP A 267 -5.66 -14.70 9.61
C ASP A 267 -5.51 -15.96 8.72
N GLY A 268 -4.28 -16.24 8.28
CA GLY A 268 -3.97 -17.40 7.45
C GLY A 268 -4.33 -17.25 5.96
N ALA A 269 -4.92 -16.12 5.56
CA ALA A 269 -5.15 -15.76 4.17
C ALA A 269 -4.16 -14.69 3.68
N VAL A 270 -4.11 -14.49 2.36
CA VAL A 270 -3.41 -13.35 1.74
C VAL A 270 -4.42 -12.52 0.98
N LEU A 271 -4.41 -11.21 1.22
CA LEU A 271 -5.27 -10.26 0.55
C LEU A 271 -4.44 -9.34 -0.33
N ALA A 272 -4.87 -9.17 -1.57
CA ALA A 272 -4.35 -8.18 -2.50
C ALA A 272 -5.42 -7.14 -2.78
N VAL A 273 -5.02 -5.87 -2.87
CA VAL A 273 -5.93 -4.76 -3.16
C VAL A 273 -5.31 -3.82 -4.18
N GLY A 274 -6.13 -3.29 -5.08
CA GLY A 274 -5.68 -2.30 -6.05
C GLY A 274 -6.81 -1.74 -6.90
N PRO A 275 -6.54 -0.69 -7.69
CA PRO A 275 -7.55 -0.04 -8.51
C PRO A 275 -7.99 -0.95 -9.67
N VAL A 276 -9.30 -0.95 -9.91
CA VAL A 276 -9.98 -1.71 -10.96
C VAL A 276 -11.16 -0.90 -11.46
N ARG A 277 -11.24 -0.66 -12.77
CA ARG A 277 -12.27 0.22 -13.37
C ARG A 277 -12.31 1.58 -12.65
N THR A 278 -13.41 1.89 -11.96
CA THR A 278 -13.66 3.16 -11.25
C THR A 278 -13.56 3.05 -9.73
N GLY A 279 -13.11 1.91 -9.21
CA GLY A 279 -12.98 1.66 -7.76
C GLY A 279 -11.78 0.78 -7.42
N PHE A 280 -11.87 0.05 -6.31
CA PHE A 280 -10.81 -0.84 -5.84
C PHE A 280 -11.33 -2.27 -5.77
N GLY A 281 -10.53 -3.21 -6.28
CA GLY A 281 -10.79 -4.64 -6.23
C GLY A 281 -10.01 -5.30 -5.11
N VAL A 282 -10.58 -6.39 -4.59
CA VAL A 282 -9.99 -7.21 -3.54
C VAL A 282 -9.92 -8.65 -4.01
N TRP A 283 -8.73 -9.24 -3.89
CA TRP A 283 -8.49 -10.65 -4.16
C TRP A 283 -7.99 -11.35 -2.92
N ARG A 284 -8.49 -12.56 -2.68
CA ARG A 284 -8.03 -13.44 -1.61
C ARG A 284 -7.35 -14.65 -2.22
N LEU A 285 -6.16 -14.97 -1.73
CA LEU A 285 -5.51 -16.25 -2.01
C LEU A 285 -6.12 -17.31 -1.10
N ALA A 286 -6.75 -18.31 -1.70
CA ALA A 286 -7.26 -19.51 -1.04
C ALA A 286 -6.97 -20.73 -1.93
N GLU A 287 -7.30 -21.94 -1.51
CA GLU A 287 -7.33 -23.08 -2.44
C GLU A 287 -8.57 -22.98 -3.35
N PRO A 288 -8.47 -23.20 -4.67
CA PRO A 288 -7.30 -23.62 -5.45
C PRO A 288 -6.42 -22.48 -5.99
N GLY A 289 -6.73 -21.22 -5.71
CA GLY A 289 -5.93 -20.07 -6.11
C GLY A 289 -6.52 -18.72 -5.71
N TRP A 290 -6.07 -17.66 -6.39
CA TRP A 290 -6.65 -16.33 -6.23
C TRP A 290 -8.10 -16.31 -6.69
N ARG A 291 -8.94 -15.63 -5.92
CA ARG A 291 -10.31 -15.28 -6.35
C ARG A 291 -10.62 -13.83 -6.00
N TRP A 292 -11.50 -13.24 -6.78
CA TRP A 292 -12.15 -11.97 -6.44
C TRP A 292 -13.08 -12.18 -5.25
N VAL A 293 -12.99 -11.33 -4.23
CA VAL A 293 -13.86 -11.42 -3.03
C VAL A 293 -14.75 -10.20 -2.84
N GLY A 294 -14.40 -9.07 -3.43
CA GLY A 294 -15.17 -7.86 -3.25
C GLY A 294 -14.49 -6.66 -3.89
N GLY A 295 -15.08 -5.50 -3.66
CA GLY A 295 -14.52 -4.21 -4.03
C GLY A 295 -15.08 -3.13 -3.13
N PHE A 296 -14.42 -1.98 -3.14
CA PHE A 296 -14.83 -0.87 -2.30
C PHE A 296 -14.50 0.47 -2.96
N GLY A 297 -15.16 1.49 -2.43
CA GLY A 297 -14.97 2.87 -2.82
C GLY A 297 -15.18 3.11 -4.32
N GLY A 298 -14.66 4.25 -4.74
CA GLY A 298 -14.79 4.72 -6.11
C GLY A 298 -14.45 6.19 -6.17
N GLY A 299 -13.97 6.63 -7.33
CA GLY A 299 -13.52 7.99 -7.49
C GLY A 299 -13.16 8.33 -8.92
N ARG A 300 -12.86 9.61 -9.12
CA ARG A 300 -12.35 10.12 -10.39
C ARG A 300 -10.83 10.18 -10.37
N GLY A 301 -10.23 10.26 -11.55
CA GLY A 301 -8.78 10.42 -11.70
C GLY A 301 -8.02 9.11 -11.45
N ALA A 302 -6.71 9.26 -11.19
CA ALA A 302 -5.83 8.12 -10.97
C ALA A 302 -6.05 7.54 -9.57
N LEU A 303 -6.67 6.37 -9.51
CA LEU A 303 -6.91 5.64 -8.28
C LEU A 303 -5.64 4.94 -7.81
N SER A 304 -5.36 4.97 -6.51
CA SER A 304 -4.26 4.20 -5.91
C SER A 304 -4.54 3.77 -4.48
N VAL A 305 -4.01 2.62 -4.09
CA VAL A 305 -3.97 2.11 -2.71
C VAL A 305 -2.60 2.44 -2.13
N ARG A 306 -2.59 3.26 -1.07
CA ARG A 306 -1.36 3.74 -0.43
C ARG A 306 -0.87 2.84 0.69
N ALA A 307 -1.78 2.17 1.38
CA ALA A 307 -1.47 1.24 2.47
C ALA A 307 -2.53 0.15 2.57
N LEU A 308 -2.11 -1.03 3.01
CA LEU A 308 -2.95 -2.14 3.42
C LEU A 308 -2.28 -2.79 4.63
N VAL A 309 -2.96 -2.82 5.76
CA VAL A 309 -2.45 -3.39 7.01
C VAL A 309 -3.50 -4.32 7.61
N ALA A 310 -3.07 -5.36 8.32
CA ALA A 310 -3.96 -6.31 8.95
C ALA A 310 -3.47 -6.71 10.33
N SER A 311 -4.39 -6.91 11.27
CA SER A 311 -4.13 -7.42 12.61
C SER A 311 -5.41 -7.94 13.24
N ALA A 312 -5.38 -9.13 13.83
CA ALA A 312 -6.50 -9.73 14.58
C ALA A 312 -7.84 -9.69 13.80
N GLY A 313 -7.86 -10.21 12.56
CA GLY A 313 -9.05 -10.20 11.69
C GLY A 313 -9.45 -8.87 11.07
N LEU A 314 -8.91 -7.75 11.55
CA LEU A 314 -9.16 -6.44 10.96
C LEU A 314 -8.18 -6.16 9.82
N VAL A 315 -8.72 -5.65 8.72
CA VAL A 315 -7.96 -5.18 7.55
C VAL A 315 -8.29 -3.72 7.34
N VAL A 316 -7.26 -2.89 7.16
CA VAL A 316 -7.40 -1.45 6.92
C VAL A 316 -6.70 -1.08 5.62
N ALA A 317 -7.40 -0.36 4.76
CA ALA A 317 -6.87 0.13 3.50
C ALA A 317 -6.90 1.66 3.44
N VAL A 318 -5.85 2.24 2.87
CA VAL A 318 -5.83 3.66 2.49
C VAL A 318 -5.89 3.75 0.97
N SER A 319 -6.89 4.47 0.46
CA SER A 319 -7.00 4.81 -0.96
C SER A 319 -6.75 6.29 -1.20
N ILE A 320 -6.41 6.64 -2.44
CA ILE A 320 -6.39 8.02 -2.94
C ILE A 320 -7.12 8.07 -4.30
N ASP A 321 -7.86 9.15 -4.51
CA ASP A 321 -8.43 9.54 -5.79
C ASP A 321 -8.25 11.06 -6.02
N ALA A 322 -8.94 11.64 -7.01
CA ALA A 322 -8.88 13.07 -7.27
C ALA A 322 -9.34 13.94 -6.08
N ASP A 323 -10.27 13.45 -5.25
CA ASP A 323 -10.87 14.19 -4.14
C ASP A 323 -10.01 14.07 -2.85
N GLY A 324 -9.14 13.08 -2.76
CA GLY A 324 -8.12 12.97 -1.72
C GLY A 324 -7.96 11.56 -1.16
N HIS A 325 -7.42 11.47 0.06
CA HIS A 325 -7.25 10.19 0.73
C HIS A 325 -8.51 9.76 1.47
N ARG A 326 -8.76 8.45 1.47
CA ARG A 326 -9.84 7.80 2.23
C ARG A 326 -9.32 6.59 2.98
N LEU A 327 -9.96 6.28 4.09
CA LEU A 327 -9.64 5.16 4.96
C LEU A 327 -10.82 4.19 4.98
N TRP A 328 -10.53 2.91 4.89
CA TRP A 328 -11.51 1.83 4.86
C TRP A 328 -11.11 0.75 5.83
N CYS A 329 -12.10 0.07 6.43
CA CYS A 329 -11.86 -1.13 7.21
C CYS A 329 -12.77 -2.28 6.76
N SER A 330 -12.30 -3.49 7.02
CA SER A 330 -13.00 -4.76 6.81
C SER A 330 -12.69 -5.69 7.99
N ASP A 331 -13.69 -6.41 8.51
CA ASP A 331 -13.50 -7.49 9.50
C ASP A 331 -13.83 -8.90 8.96
N ASP A 332 -14.12 -9.01 7.66
CA ASP A 332 -14.48 -10.26 6.97
C ASP A 332 -13.48 -10.65 5.88
N LEU A 333 -12.22 -10.26 6.07
CA LEU A 333 -11.11 -10.50 5.13
C LEU A 333 -11.40 -9.95 3.73
N GLY A 334 -11.96 -8.74 3.67
CA GLY A 334 -12.11 -7.92 2.49
C GLY A 334 -13.35 -8.21 1.64
N GLU A 335 -14.31 -8.97 2.15
CA GLU A 335 -15.58 -9.25 1.46
C GLU A 335 -16.51 -8.02 1.51
N SER A 336 -16.54 -7.33 2.65
CA SER A 336 -17.23 -6.05 2.83
C SER A 336 -16.29 -5.01 3.42
N TRP A 337 -16.60 -3.74 3.14
CA TRP A 337 -15.78 -2.60 3.56
C TRP A 337 -16.65 -1.47 4.04
N ARG A 338 -16.19 -0.80 5.10
CA ARG A 338 -16.81 0.41 5.62
C ARG A 338 -15.86 1.60 5.53
N PRO A 339 -16.33 2.77 5.10
CA PRO A 339 -15.53 3.98 5.19
C PRO A 339 -15.28 4.34 6.66
N VAL A 340 -14.09 4.84 6.95
CA VAL A 340 -13.68 5.31 8.27
C VAL A 340 -13.46 6.81 8.21
N ASN A 341 -14.14 7.56 9.09
CA ASN A 341 -13.94 9.00 9.17
C ASN A 341 -12.52 9.32 9.64
N LEU A 342 -11.80 10.11 8.84
CA LEU A 342 -10.48 10.61 9.20
C LEU A 342 -10.58 11.73 10.25
N PRO A 343 -9.55 11.89 11.12
CA PRO A 343 -9.50 13.00 12.07
C PRO A 343 -9.30 14.36 11.38
N VAL A 344 -8.78 14.35 10.15
CA VAL A 344 -8.58 15.53 9.30
C VAL A 344 -8.71 15.11 7.84
N ALA A 345 -9.26 15.99 6.99
CA ALA A 345 -9.28 15.76 5.56
C ALA A 345 -7.85 15.84 5.00
N VAL A 346 -7.49 14.90 4.12
CA VAL A 346 -6.18 14.86 3.47
C VAL A 346 -6.40 14.93 1.96
N PRO A 347 -6.08 16.06 1.31
CA PRO A 347 -6.34 16.23 -0.11
C PRO A 347 -5.41 15.35 -0.96
N SER A 348 -5.64 15.30 -2.26
CA SER A 348 -4.71 14.71 -3.22
C SER A 348 -3.49 15.62 -3.45
N GLY A 349 -2.43 15.11 -4.11
CA GLY A 349 -1.21 15.86 -4.41
C GLY A 349 0.02 15.40 -3.63
N ASP A 350 0.89 16.34 -3.26
CA ASP A 350 2.06 16.10 -2.39
C ASP A 350 1.66 16.05 -0.91
N THR A 351 0.84 15.05 -0.60
CA THR A 351 0.27 14.74 0.71
C THR A 351 0.43 13.26 1.01
N GLY A 352 0.07 12.83 2.22
CA GLY A 352 0.20 11.43 2.61
C GLY A 352 -0.73 11.03 3.73
N LEU A 353 -1.24 9.80 3.63
CA LEU A 353 -1.98 9.14 4.70
C LEU A 353 -1.35 7.77 4.94
N VAL A 354 -0.77 7.60 6.12
CA VAL A 354 -0.02 6.40 6.54
C VAL A 354 -0.73 5.77 7.71
N VAL A 355 -0.76 4.44 7.75
CA VAL A 355 -1.40 3.67 8.81
C VAL A 355 -0.52 2.53 9.29
N ALA A 356 -0.69 2.17 10.56
CA ALA A 356 -0.21 0.93 11.16
C ALA A 356 -1.28 0.39 12.11
N LEU A 357 -1.36 -0.94 12.27
CA LEU A 357 -2.42 -1.61 13.01
C LEU A 357 -1.85 -2.76 13.85
N GLU A 358 -2.18 -2.79 15.14
CA GLU A 358 -1.85 -3.88 16.08
C GLU A 358 -3.01 -4.04 17.05
N GLU A 359 -3.55 -5.25 17.21
CA GLU A 359 -4.59 -5.57 18.21
C GLU A 359 -5.80 -4.61 18.18
N GLY A 360 -6.24 -4.22 16.97
CA GLY A 360 -7.36 -3.30 16.77
C GLY A 360 -7.07 -1.83 17.08
N ARG A 361 -5.87 -1.50 17.57
CA ARG A 361 -5.38 -0.12 17.69
C ARG A 361 -4.84 0.34 16.35
N LEU A 362 -5.47 1.34 15.77
CA LEU A 362 -5.07 1.96 14.51
C LEU A 362 -4.31 3.26 14.79
N MET A 363 -3.11 3.38 14.23
CA MET A 363 -2.39 4.65 14.14
C MET A 363 -2.55 5.24 12.76
N VAL A 364 -2.73 6.56 12.71
CA VAL A 364 -2.86 7.35 11.49
C VAL A 364 -1.89 8.51 11.52
N PHE A 365 -1.12 8.67 10.45
CA PHE A 365 -0.31 9.86 10.19
C PHE A 365 -0.83 10.54 8.92
N ALA A 366 -1.32 11.77 9.06
CA ALA A 366 -1.90 12.53 7.96
C ALA A 366 -1.06 13.78 7.69
N ASP A 367 -0.51 13.86 6.48
CA ASP A 367 0.17 15.02 5.93
C ASP A 367 -0.77 15.77 4.99
N THR A 368 -1.25 16.93 5.42
CA THR A 368 -2.19 17.76 4.66
C THR A 368 -1.49 18.77 3.75
N GLY A 369 -0.18 18.66 3.57
CA GLY A 369 0.65 19.61 2.82
C GLY A 369 1.32 20.65 3.71
N VAL A 370 0.87 20.82 4.96
CA VAL A 370 1.58 21.64 5.96
C VAL A 370 2.46 20.83 6.89
N GLY A 371 2.37 19.49 6.83
CA GLY A 371 3.12 18.55 7.65
C GLY A 371 2.25 17.45 8.23
N SER A 372 2.91 16.34 8.57
CA SER A 372 2.29 15.19 9.20
C SER A 372 1.88 15.48 10.63
N ARG A 373 0.65 15.12 10.94
CA ARG A 373 0.10 15.02 12.31
C ARG A 373 -0.28 13.56 12.57
N ALA A 374 -0.30 13.17 13.84
CA ALA A 374 -0.51 11.79 14.24
C ALA A 374 -1.76 11.65 15.12
N TRP A 375 -2.49 10.55 14.95
CA TRP A 375 -3.63 10.16 15.77
C TRP A 375 -3.63 8.66 15.99
N TRP A 376 -4.31 8.23 17.06
CA TRP A 376 -4.65 6.84 17.27
C TRP A 376 -6.12 6.68 17.67
N ALA A 377 -6.67 5.51 17.43
CA ALA A 377 -7.96 5.09 17.95
C ALA A 377 -8.02 3.55 18.03
N HIS A 378 -8.97 3.02 18.80
CA HIS A 378 -9.40 1.63 18.62
C HIS A 378 -10.50 1.60 17.56
N LEU A 379 -10.42 0.66 16.62
CA LEU A 379 -11.52 0.38 15.72
C LEU A 379 -12.55 -0.49 16.45
N PRO A 380 -13.86 -0.19 16.33
CA PRO A 380 -14.90 -1.06 16.88
C PRO A 380 -15.00 -2.36 16.07
N ALA A 381 -15.62 -3.37 16.65
CA ALA A 381 -16.12 -4.52 15.89
C ALA A 381 -17.22 -4.08 14.90
N GLY A 382 -17.40 -4.81 13.80
CA GLY A 382 -18.30 -4.40 12.72
C GLY A 382 -17.64 -3.42 11.78
N CYS A 383 -16.38 -3.67 11.45
CA CYS A 383 -15.91 -3.34 10.10
C CYS A 383 -16.50 -4.40 9.14
#